data_AF-A0A1G2YUN4-F1
#
_entry.id   AF-A0A1G2YUN4-F1
#
_cell.length_a   1.000
_cell.length_b   1.000
_cell.length_c   1.000
_cell.angle_alpha   90.00
_cell.angle_beta   90.00
_cell.angle_gamma   90.00
#
_symmetry.space_group_name_H-M   'P 1'
#
loop_
_entity.id
_entity.type
_entity.pdbx_description
1 polymer ?
#
loop_
_entity_poly.entity_id
_entity_poly.type
_entity_poly.pdbx_seq_one_letter_code
_entity_poly.pdbx_strand_id
1 'polypeptide(L)'
;MAAQAYDEDGGIAVLLTDEQSQEGEWLPEAQWSAQSMVTSPSASTVRHERPAGRPTSPLSQPMEGDSVVENTLKEQADDLQKQITEFKQMAQSAQQAAREQSDPVNSTLKELMQQVSAIRDYAATQQNRVEKLQDGYDWGIIRTFCLRVIRCIDNIEGRLADLASGDGSDSPLEEIKDELLFALESSGIEQFRPELNSEYRGQEKLAETIKERQPAKKPEQTGRIARVIRPGYRYMIDDENYKVVRAAQVKLFG
;
A
#
# COMPACT_ATOMS: atom_id res chain seq x y z
N MET A 1 42.77 9.55 53.46
CA MET A 1 42.62 9.00 52.08
C MET A 1 41.23 9.44 51.62
N ALA A 2 41.01 10.57 50.96
CA ALA A 2 41.55 11.10 49.69
C ALA A 2 41.04 10.36 48.44
N ALA A 3 40.04 10.96 47.77
CA ALA A 3 39.74 11.05 46.33
C ALA A 3 38.23 11.42 46.19
N GLN A 4 37.80 12.65 45.85
CA GLN A 4 37.74 13.30 44.51
C GLN A 4 37.16 12.39 43.42
N ALA A 5 36.32 12.80 42.46
CA ALA A 5 35.47 13.97 42.14
C ALA A 5 34.81 13.59 40.80
N TYR A 6 33.55 13.96 40.53
CA TYR A 6 33.04 14.14 39.15
C TYR A 6 31.88 15.16 39.15
N ASP A 7 32.13 16.26 38.46
CA ASP A 7 31.16 17.25 37.94
C ASP A 7 30.59 16.74 36.61
N GLU A 8 29.36 17.14 36.29
CA GLU A 8 28.74 17.36 34.94
C GLU A 8 27.25 17.70 35.20
N ASP A 9 26.84 18.96 35.29
CA ASP A 9 26.58 19.97 34.25
C ASP A 9 25.51 19.61 33.20
N GLY A 10 24.47 20.47 33.16
CA GLY A 10 23.82 20.95 31.94
C GLY A 10 22.97 20.00 31.09
N GLY A 11 21.67 19.89 31.40
CA GLY A 11 20.68 19.34 30.47
C GLY A 11 19.28 19.90 30.70
N ILE A 12 18.99 21.05 30.11
CA ILE A 12 17.70 21.74 30.13
C ILE A 12 16.62 20.84 29.50
N ALA A 13 15.61 20.46 30.29
CA ALA A 13 14.40 19.82 29.78
C ALA A 13 13.55 20.85 29.03
N VAL A 14 13.64 20.85 27.70
CA VAL A 14 12.71 21.59 26.83
C VAL A 14 11.40 20.81 26.81
N LEU A 15 10.45 21.26 27.64
CA LEU A 15 9.03 20.95 27.51
C LEU A 15 8.52 21.50 26.17
N LEU A 16 8.50 20.66 25.13
CA LEU A 16 7.69 20.91 23.96
C LEU A 16 6.24 20.65 24.35
N THR A 17 5.53 21.74 24.62
CA THR A 17 4.08 21.79 24.74
C THR A 17 3.44 21.28 23.45
N ASP A 18 2.53 20.34 23.64
CA ASP A 18 1.60 19.76 22.68
C ASP A 18 0.89 20.88 21.88
N GLU A 19 1.24 21.02 20.61
CA GLU A 19 0.55 21.91 19.68
C GLU A 19 -0.70 21.17 19.21
N GLN A 20 -1.87 21.60 19.69
CA GLN A 20 -3.18 21.11 19.26
C GLN A 20 -3.27 21.15 17.74
N SER A 21 -3.11 19.99 17.10
CA SER A 21 -3.45 19.79 15.71
C SER A 21 -4.97 19.93 15.59
N GLN A 22 -5.43 21.07 15.10
CA GLN A 22 -6.79 21.21 14.60
C GLN A 22 -6.89 20.34 13.34
N GLU A 23 -7.53 19.19 13.50
CA GLU A 23 -8.00 18.37 12.39
C GLU A 23 -8.96 19.24 11.55
N GLY A 24 -8.46 19.76 10.44
CA GLY A 24 -9.30 20.39 9.42
C GLY A 24 -10.17 19.32 8.80
N GLU A 25 -11.43 19.26 9.20
CA GLU A 25 -12.48 18.45 8.60
C GLU A 25 -12.52 18.70 7.08
N TRP A 26 -12.04 17.73 6.30
CA TRP A 26 -12.17 17.72 4.86
C TRP A 26 -13.65 17.49 4.50
N LEU A 27 -14.36 18.55 4.11
CA LEU A 27 -15.73 18.45 3.60
C LEU A 27 -15.72 18.02 2.12
N PRO A 28 -16.46 16.96 1.74
CA PRO A 28 -16.44 16.36 0.39
C PRO A 28 -17.30 17.10 -0.66
N GLU A 29 -17.43 18.42 -0.59
CA GLU A 29 -18.32 19.20 -1.47
C GLU A 29 -17.64 20.05 -2.55
N ALA A 30 -16.35 19.83 -2.83
CA ALA A 30 -15.69 20.42 -4.00
C ALA A 30 -16.01 19.64 -5.31
N GLN A 31 -17.30 19.45 -5.60
CA GLN A 31 -17.77 18.82 -6.83
C GLN A 31 -17.96 19.91 -7.90
N TRP A 32 -16.98 20.05 -8.78
CA TRP A 32 -17.04 20.99 -9.90
C TRP A 32 -18.21 20.64 -10.83
N SER A 33 -19.22 21.50 -10.79
CA SER A 33 -20.33 21.53 -11.74
C SER A 33 -19.85 22.13 -13.06
N ALA A 34 -19.88 21.35 -14.14
CA ALA A 34 -19.87 21.88 -15.50
C ALA A 34 -21.10 21.34 -16.23
N GLN A 35 -22.19 22.12 -16.12
CA GLN A 35 -23.36 22.02 -16.98
C GLN A 35 -22.93 22.27 -18.43
N SER A 36 -23.28 21.35 -19.32
CA SER A 36 -23.27 21.58 -20.76
C SER A 36 -24.68 21.98 -21.18
N MET A 37 -24.83 23.21 -21.66
CA MET A 37 -26.02 23.64 -22.38
C MET A 37 -25.63 24.63 -23.49
N VAL A 38 -26.02 24.24 -24.72
CA VAL A 38 -26.58 25.12 -25.80
C VAL A 38 -25.48 25.91 -26.56
N THR A 39 -25.39 25.98 -27.90
CA THR A 39 -26.33 25.91 -29.03
C THR A 39 -25.55 25.70 -30.35
N SER A 40 -26.16 25.05 -31.33
CA SER A 40 -25.82 25.18 -32.76
C SER A 40 -26.04 26.61 -33.27
N PRO A 41 -25.41 27.00 -34.40
CA PRO A 41 -26.25 27.10 -35.60
C PRO A 41 -25.60 26.56 -36.88
N SER A 42 -26.49 26.03 -37.72
CA SER A 42 -26.32 25.52 -39.08
C SER A 42 -25.98 26.62 -40.10
N ALA A 43 -25.17 26.29 -41.11
CA ALA A 43 -25.35 26.68 -42.51
C ALA A 43 -24.28 25.98 -43.39
N SER A 44 -24.67 24.95 -44.15
CA SER A 44 -24.99 25.06 -45.59
C SER A 44 -23.79 24.82 -46.49
N THR A 45 -23.53 23.54 -46.76
CA THR A 45 -22.72 23.06 -47.89
C THR A 45 -23.60 23.05 -49.14
N VAL A 46 -23.31 23.91 -50.12
CA VAL A 46 -23.82 23.77 -51.48
C VAL A 46 -22.64 23.89 -52.44
N ARG A 47 -22.33 22.78 -53.11
CA ARG A 47 -21.36 22.70 -54.20
C ARG A 47 -22.01 21.97 -55.36
N HIS A 48 -22.46 22.72 -56.36
CA HIS A 48 -22.37 22.39 -57.79
C HIS A 48 -23.28 23.34 -58.56
N GLU A 49 -22.69 24.20 -59.40
CA GLU A 49 -23.25 24.54 -60.71
C GLU A 49 -22.11 24.90 -61.67
N ARG A 50 -22.03 24.15 -62.78
CA ARG A 50 -21.53 24.65 -64.08
C ARG A 50 -22.68 25.47 -64.68
N PRO A 51 -22.37 26.54 -65.42
CA PRO A 51 -22.88 26.54 -66.78
C PRO A 51 -21.87 27.00 -67.82
N ALA A 52 -21.94 26.32 -68.95
CA ALA A 52 -21.46 26.79 -70.24
C ALA A 52 -22.28 28.02 -70.66
N GLY A 53 -21.60 29.07 -71.14
CA GLY A 53 -22.24 30.28 -71.62
C GLY A 53 -21.28 31.07 -72.49
N ARG A 54 -21.24 30.73 -73.78
CA ARG A 54 -20.59 31.49 -74.84
C ARG A 54 -21.49 32.69 -75.18
N PRO A 55 -20.92 33.87 -75.44
CA PRO A 55 -21.48 34.73 -76.47
C PRO A 55 -20.43 35.16 -77.49
N THR A 56 -20.89 35.21 -78.73
CA THR A 56 -20.18 35.63 -79.93
C THR A 56 -20.34 37.13 -80.21
N SER A 57 -19.24 37.74 -80.67
CA SER A 57 -19.13 38.88 -81.61
C SER A 57 -19.19 40.32 -81.05
N PRO A 58 -18.64 41.36 -81.74
CA PRO A 58 -17.84 41.39 -82.99
C PRO A 58 -16.54 42.26 -82.97
N LEU A 59 -15.65 41.95 -83.93
CA LEU A 59 -14.91 42.81 -84.86
C LEU A 59 -14.11 44.08 -84.39
N SER A 60 -12.78 43.92 -84.42
CA SER A 60 -11.74 44.79 -85.02
C SER A 60 -11.23 46.12 -84.42
N GLN A 61 -9.95 46.04 -83.99
CA GLN A 61 -8.80 46.97 -84.17
C GLN A 61 -8.79 48.33 -83.43
N PRO A 62 -7.62 48.92 -83.07
CA PRO A 62 -6.30 48.75 -83.72
C PRO A 62 -5.07 48.54 -82.79
N MET A 63 -4.01 48.07 -83.45
CA MET A 63 -2.56 48.35 -83.30
C MET A 63 -1.89 48.60 -81.92
N GLU A 64 -0.78 47.86 -81.77
CA GLU A 64 0.52 48.22 -81.16
C GLU A 64 0.61 48.31 -79.62
N GLY A 65 1.21 47.27 -79.03
CA GLY A 65 1.71 47.30 -77.65
C GLY A 65 2.23 45.95 -77.10
N ASP A 66 2.77 45.09 -77.95
CA ASP A 66 2.95 43.65 -77.69
C ASP A 66 4.21 43.27 -76.86
N SER A 67 4.75 44.18 -76.05
CA SER A 67 5.93 43.88 -75.20
C SER A 67 5.80 44.29 -73.73
N VAL A 68 4.73 45.02 -73.36
CA VAL A 68 4.55 45.52 -72.00
C VAL A 68 3.60 44.64 -71.19
N VAL A 69 2.57 44.06 -71.83
CA VAL A 69 1.51 43.26 -71.16
C VAL A 69 1.98 41.85 -70.77
N GLU A 70 2.82 41.23 -71.61
CA GLU A 70 3.41 39.92 -71.31
C GLU A 70 4.41 39.99 -70.15
N ASN A 71 5.16 41.09 -70.05
CA ASN A 71 6.08 41.33 -68.95
C ASN A 71 5.34 41.60 -67.62
N THR A 72 4.22 42.33 -67.64
CA THR A 72 3.42 42.58 -66.42
C THR A 72 2.68 41.33 -65.93
N LEU A 73 2.22 40.45 -66.83
CA LEU A 73 1.59 39.17 -66.45
C LEU A 73 2.61 38.18 -65.88
N LYS A 74 3.83 38.16 -66.42
CA LYS A 74 4.94 37.34 -65.90
C LYS A 74 5.39 37.83 -64.53
N GLU A 75 5.49 39.15 -64.36
CA GLU A 75 5.84 39.79 -63.09
C GLU A 75 4.76 39.56 -62.02
N GLN A 76 3.47 39.61 -62.39
CA GLN A 76 2.37 39.22 -61.50
C GLN A 76 2.40 37.73 -61.14
N ALA A 77 2.72 36.85 -62.08
CA ALA A 77 2.82 35.42 -61.83
C ALA A 77 4.02 35.11 -60.91
N ASP A 78 5.15 35.78 -61.10
CA ASP A 78 6.33 35.65 -60.26
C ASP A 78 6.09 36.21 -58.85
N ASP A 79 5.35 37.32 -58.72
CA ASP A 79 4.99 37.90 -57.42
C ASP A 79 3.97 37.03 -56.66
N LEU A 80 3.00 36.41 -57.36
CA LEU A 80 2.09 35.42 -56.79
C LEU A 80 2.83 34.14 -56.40
N GLN A 81 3.77 33.68 -57.22
CA GLN A 81 4.60 32.51 -56.92
C GLN A 81 5.44 32.78 -55.67
N LYS A 82 5.98 33.99 -55.55
CA LYS A 82 6.74 34.47 -54.38
C LYS A 82 5.85 34.50 -53.13
N GLN A 83 4.65 35.06 -53.21
CA GLN A 83 3.69 35.06 -52.11
C GLN A 83 3.26 33.64 -51.70
N ILE A 84 3.05 32.73 -52.66
CA ILE A 84 2.72 31.33 -52.38
C ILE A 84 3.90 30.65 -51.67
N THR A 85 5.14 30.90 -52.08
CA THR A 85 6.32 30.35 -51.40
C THR A 85 6.50 30.90 -49.99
N GLU A 86 6.32 32.21 -49.81
CA GLU A 86 6.38 32.86 -48.50
C GLU A 86 5.27 32.34 -47.57
N PHE A 87 4.04 32.21 -48.09
CA PHE A 87 2.93 31.63 -47.34
C PHE A 87 3.18 30.16 -46.97
N LYS A 88 3.73 29.37 -47.89
CA LYS A 88 4.06 27.97 -47.64
C LYS A 88 5.16 27.82 -46.58
N GLN A 89 6.15 28.71 -46.60
CA GLN A 89 7.21 28.76 -45.60
C GLN A 89 6.68 29.21 -44.24
N MET A 90 5.76 30.17 -44.21
CA MET A 90 5.09 30.65 -42.99
C MET A 90 4.14 29.58 -42.39
N ALA A 91 3.44 28.82 -43.23
CA ALA A 91 2.62 27.70 -42.78
C ALA A 91 3.47 26.55 -42.21
N GLN A 92 4.61 26.25 -42.84
CA GLN A 92 5.56 25.26 -42.32
C GLN A 92 6.20 25.68 -41.01
N SER A 93 6.61 26.94 -40.89
CA SER A 93 7.18 27.46 -39.63
C SER A 93 6.14 27.49 -38.51
N ALA A 94 4.88 27.84 -38.79
CA ALA A 94 3.80 27.77 -37.82
C ALA A 94 3.50 26.33 -37.36
N GLN A 95 3.50 25.36 -38.27
CA GLN A 95 3.34 23.94 -37.92
C GLN A 95 4.52 23.40 -37.08
N GLN A 96 5.73 23.86 -37.39
CA GLN A 96 6.93 23.43 -36.69
C GLN A 96 6.99 24.05 -35.27
N ALA A 97 6.66 25.33 -35.14
CA ALA A 97 6.52 25.99 -33.85
C ALA A 97 5.42 25.35 -32.97
N ALA A 98 4.29 24.96 -33.55
CA ALA A 98 3.22 24.27 -32.81
C ALA A 98 3.66 22.88 -32.30
N ARG A 99 4.48 22.16 -33.08
CA ARG A 99 5.07 20.88 -32.65
C ARG A 99 6.10 21.07 -31.53
N GLU A 100 7.01 22.02 -31.71
CA GLU A 100 8.05 22.34 -30.72
C GLU A 100 7.46 22.83 -29.39
N GLN A 101 6.30 23.49 -29.40
CA GLN A 101 5.58 23.86 -28.17
C GLN A 101 4.82 22.68 -27.54
N SER A 102 4.43 21.67 -28.30
CA SER A 102 3.66 20.52 -27.80
C SER A 102 4.52 19.48 -27.06
N ASP A 103 5.78 19.33 -27.44
CA ASP A 103 6.73 18.38 -26.82
C ASP A 103 7.01 18.65 -25.33
N PRO A 104 7.34 19.88 -24.88
CA PRO A 104 7.55 20.17 -23.46
C PRO A 104 6.27 20.06 -22.62
N VAL A 105 5.10 20.32 -23.20
CA VAL A 105 3.81 20.10 -22.51
C VAL A 105 3.54 18.60 -22.34
N ASN A 106 3.90 17.78 -23.33
CA ASN A 106 3.73 16.34 -23.26
C ASN A 106 4.75 15.70 -22.29
N SER A 107 5.97 16.24 -22.21
CA SER A 107 6.96 15.78 -21.22
C SER A 107 6.54 16.12 -19.79
N THR A 108 6.10 17.36 -19.54
CA THR A 108 5.57 17.75 -18.22
C THR A 108 4.34 16.95 -17.81
N LEU A 109 3.43 16.64 -18.76
CA LEU A 109 2.31 15.74 -18.50
C LEU A 109 2.76 14.32 -18.12
N LYS A 110 3.78 13.79 -18.81
CA LYS A 110 4.36 12.47 -18.47
C LYS A 110 5.02 12.47 -17.10
N GLU A 111 5.79 13.51 -16.78
CA GLU A 111 6.41 13.69 -15.47
C GLU A 111 5.34 13.81 -14.37
N LEU A 112 4.29 14.59 -14.60
CA LEU A 112 3.15 14.70 -13.67
C LEU A 112 2.46 13.35 -13.48
N MET A 113 2.18 12.61 -14.56
CA MET A 113 1.60 11.26 -14.46
C MET A 113 2.51 10.32 -13.67
N GLN A 114 3.82 10.40 -13.88
CA GLN A 114 4.80 9.61 -13.14
C GLN A 114 4.84 10.01 -11.65
N GLN A 115 4.79 11.30 -11.34
CA GLN A 115 4.72 11.80 -9.97
C GLN A 115 3.43 11.37 -9.27
N VAL A 116 2.27 11.50 -9.92
CA VAL A 116 0.98 11.05 -9.37
C VAL A 116 0.97 9.53 -9.17
N SER A 117 1.56 8.77 -10.09
CA SER A 117 1.71 7.32 -9.93
C SER A 117 2.60 6.98 -8.74
N ALA A 118 3.73 7.67 -8.57
CA ALA A 118 4.61 7.49 -7.43
C ALA A 118 3.93 7.85 -6.10
N ILE A 119 3.12 8.92 -6.07
CA ILE A 119 2.32 9.30 -4.89
C ILE A 119 1.28 8.23 -4.58
N ARG A 120 0.58 7.70 -5.60
CA ARG A 120 -0.39 6.61 -5.42
C ARG A 120 0.27 5.36 -4.85
N ASP A 121 1.40 4.95 -5.39
CA ASP A 121 2.14 3.77 -4.93
C ASP A 121 2.66 3.95 -3.50
N TYR A 122 3.14 5.16 -3.19
CA TYR A 122 3.55 5.52 -1.83
C TYR A 122 2.36 5.47 -0.86
N ALA A 123 1.22 6.07 -1.21
CA ALA A 123 0.02 6.06 -0.38
C ALA A 123 -0.48 4.63 -0.14
N ALA A 124 -0.49 3.78 -1.17
CA ALA A 124 -0.85 2.37 -1.05
C ALA A 124 0.11 1.62 -0.10
N THR A 125 1.41 1.87 -0.21
CA THR A 125 2.43 1.27 0.67
C THR A 125 2.27 1.75 2.12
N GLN A 126 1.98 3.03 2.33
CA GLN A 126 1.74 3.58 3.67
C GLN A 126 0.49 2.98 4.30
N GLN A 127 -0.61 2.83 3.55
CA GLN A 127 -1.82 2.22 4.07
C GLN A 127 -1.57 0.79 4.57
N ASN A 128 -0.86 -0.03 3.78
CA ASN A 128 -0.51 -1.39 4.19
C ASN A 128 0.43 -1.42 5.40
N ARG A 129 1.32 -0.44 5.52
CA ARG A 129 2.20 -0.31 6.69
C ARG A 129 1.41 0.03 7.95
N VAL A 130 0.45 0.95 7.87
CA VAL A 130 -0.40 1.33 9.00
C VAL A 130 -1.21 0.13 9.48
N GLU A 131 -1.83 -0.62 8.57
CA GLU A 131 -2.58 -1.85 8.88
C GLU A 131 -1.70 -2.86 9.61
N LYS A 132 -0.50 -3.17 9.10
CA LYS A 132 0.45 -4.08 9.76
C LYS A 132 0.88 -3.61 11.16
N LEU A 133 1.00 -2.30 11.36
CA LEU A 133 1.35 -1.73 12.66
C LEU A 133 0.20 -1.85 13.65
N GLN A 134 -1.04 -1.62 13.21
CA GLN A 134 -2.25 -1.82 14.01
C GLN A 134 -2.39 -3.29 14.41
N ASP A 135 -2.30 -4.22 13.45
CA ASP A 135 -2.34 -5.66 13.71
C ASP A 135 -1.25 -6.11 14.70
N GLY A 136 -0.04 -5.55 14.57
CA GLY A 136 1.07 -5.82 15.46
C GLY A 136 0.84 -5.30 16.89
N TYR A 137 0.25 -4.11 17.00
CA TYR A 137 -0.11 -3.48 18.27
C TYR A 137 -1.20 -4.26 18.99
N ASP A 138 -2.30 -4.56 18.31
CA ASP A 138 -3.43 -5.32 18.84
C ASP A 138 -2.99 -6.73 19.25
N TRP A 139 -2.19 -7.40 18.41
CA TRP A 139 -1.58 -8.66 18.77
C TRP A 139 -0.70 -8.57 20.03
N GLY A 140 0.08 -7.50 20.16
CA GLY A 140 0.90 -7.23 21.34
C GLY A 140 0.06 -7.14 22.62
N ILE A 141 -1.08 -6.46 22.56
CA ILE A 141 -2.02 -6.33 23.67
C ILE A 141 -2.63 -7.70 24.02
N ILE A 142 -3.23 -8.38 23.04
CA ILE A 142 -3.88 -9.68 23.22
C ILE A 142 -2.89 -10.67 23.81
N ARG A 143 -1.70 -10.81 23.21
CA ARG A 143 -0.66 -11.72 23.68
C ARG A 143 -0.26 -11.42 25.12
N THR A 144 -0.07 -10.14 25.46
CA THR A 144 0.33 -9.75 26.82
C THR A 144 -0.76 -10.06 27.84
N PHE A 145 -2.02 -9.81 27.49
CA PHE A 145 -3.16 -10.13 28.33
C PHE A 145 -3.31 -11.64 28.54
N CYS A 146 -3.37 -12.43 27.46
CA CYS A 146 -3.50 -13.88 27.53
C CYS A 146 -2.35 -14.52 28.31
N LEU A 147 -1.11 -14.04 28.17
CA LEU A 147 0.02 -14.53 28.95
C LEU A 147 -0.17 -14.32 30.47
N ARG A 148 -0.86 -13.25 30.91
CA ARG A 148 -1.16 -13.06 32.33
C ARG A 148 -2.19 -14.09 32.82
N VAL A 149 -3.26 -14.30 32.05
CA VAL A 149 -4.29 -15.30 32.37
C VAL A 149 -3.69 -16.71 32.42
N ILE A 150 -2.88 -17.07 31.42
CA ILE A 150 -2.16 -18.34 31.34
C ILE A 150 -1.27 -18.55 32.57
N ARG A 151 -0.58 -17.52 33.06
CA ARG A 151 0.21 -17.61 34.30
C ARG A 151 -0.65 -17.83 35.54
N CYS A 152 -1.86 -17.27 35.59
CA CYS A 152 -2.81 -17.55 36.66
C CYS A 152 -3.23 -19.02 36.62
N ILE A 153 -3.52 -19.56 35.43
CA ILE A 153 -3.82 -20.99 35.24
C ILE A 153 -2.65 -21.85 35.71
N ASP A 154 -1.41 -21.56 35.28
CA ASP A 154 -0.23 -22.32 35.73
C ASP A 154 -0.06 -22.31 37.26
N ASN A 155 -0.35 -21.19 37.92
CA ASN A 155 -0.28 -21.07 39.38
C ASN A 155 -1.36 -21.92 40.06
N ILE A 156 -2.58 -21.92 39.51
CA ILE A 156 -3.67 -22.78 39.97
C ILE A 156 -3.31 -24.25 39.79
N GLU A 157 -2.81 -24.65 38.62
CA GLU A 157 -2.34 -26.02 38.35
C GLU A 157 -1.22 -26.45 39.31
N GLY A 158 -0.28 -25.55 39.61
CA GLY A 158 0.78 -25.80 40.59
C GLY A 158 0.22 -26.07 41.99
N ARG A 159 -0.73 -25.25 42.45
CA ARG A 159 -1.40 -25.43 43.75
C ARG A 159 -2.23 -26.72 43.80
N LEU A 160 -2.94 -27.04 42.72
CA LEU A 160 -3.69 -28.29 42.59
C LEU A 160 -2.75 -29.51 42.65
N ALA A 161 -1.57 -29.44 42.03
CA ALA A 161 -0.58 -30.52 42.09
C ALA A 161 -0.04 -30.76 43.51
N ASP A 162 0.15 -29.69 44.31
CA ASP A 162 0.56 -29.82 45.72
C ASP A 162 -0.58 -30.40 46.58
N LEU A 163 -1.83 -29.98 46.32
CA LEU A 163 -3.03 -30.39 47.05
C LEU A 163 -3.51 -31.80 46.71
N ALA A 164 -3.19 -32.35 45.53
CA ALA A 164 -3.54 -33.72 45.12
C ALA A 164 -2.97 -34.82 46.06
N SER A 165 -2.14 -34.43 47.04
CA SER A 165 -1.66 -35.27 48.13
C SER A 165 -2.67 -35.48 49.27
N GLY A 166 -3.82 -34.77 49.26
CA GLY A 166 -4.85 -34.87 50.29
C GLY A 166 -6.27 -34.70 49.75
N ASP A 167 -7.08 -35.73 49.99
CA ASP A 167 -8.54 -35.90 49.78
C ASP A 167 -9.19 -35.24 48.54
N GLY A 168 -9.72 -36.10 47.67
CA GLY A 168 -10.25 -35.81 46.33
C GLY A 168 -11.55 -35.03 46.32
N SER A 169 -11.48 -33.77 46.73
CA SER A 169 -12.57 -32.82 46.57
C SER A 169 -12.39 -32.01 45.28
N ASP A 170 -13.46 -31.89 44.51
CA ASP A 170 -13.64 -30.87 43.47
C ASP A 170 -13.23 -29.53 44.09
N SER A 171 -11.99 -29.12 43.83
CA SER A 171 -11.45 -27.93 44.44
C SER A 171 -12.12 -26.75 43.74
N PRO A 172 -12.58 -25.71 44.45
CA PRO A 172 -12.99 -24.46 43.83
C PRO A 172 -11.93 -23.89 42.88
N LEU A 173 -10.66 -24.26 43.07
CA LEU A 173 -9.57 -23.93 42.15
C LEU A 173 -9.68 -24.63 40.80
N GLU A 174 -10.16 -25.87 40.75
CA GLU A 174 -10.38 -26.60 39.50
C GLU A 174 -11.52 -25.98 38.69
N GLU A 175 -12.62 -25.60 39.34
CA GLU A 175 -13.71 -24.84 38.71
C GLU A 175 -13.21 -23.50 38.12
N ILE A 176 -12.41 -22.75 38.89
CA ILE A 176 -11.81 -21.49 38.40
C ILE A 176 -10.86 -21.75 37.23
N LYS A 177 -10.06 -22.82 37.27
CA LYS A 177 -9.15 -23.20 36.18
C LYS A 177 -9.93 -23.47 34.90
N ASP A 178 -11.01 -24.24 35.00
CA ASP A 178 -11.85 -24.61 33.86
C ASP A 178 -12.59 -23.40 33.29
N GLU A 179 -13.11 -22.51 34.13
CA GLU A 179 -13.74 -21.25 33.69
C GLU A 179 -12.73 -20.32 32.99
N LEU A 180 -11.50 -20.21 33.51
CA LEU A 180 -10.45 -19.43 32.86
C LEU A 180 -10.02 -20.03 31.52
N LEU A 181 -10.01 -21.37 31.40
CA LEU A 181 -9.73 -22.05 30.15
C LEU A 181 -10.85 -21.79 29.13
N PHE A 182 -12.10 -21.89 29.55
CA PHE A 182 -13.26 -21.57 28.73
C PHE A 182 -13.26 -20.11 28.26
N ALA A 183 -12.89 -19.17 29.14
CA ALA A 183 -12.75 -17.75 28.79
C ALA A 183 -11.65 -17.52 27.73
N LEU A 184 -10.55 -18.28 27.79
CA LEU A 184 -9.51 -18.25 26.76
C LEU A 184 -10.02 -18.83 25.43
N GLU A 185 -10.66 -19.99 25.45
CA GLU A 185 -11.18 -20.66 24.24
C GLU A 185 -12.24 -19.82 23.53
N SER A 186 -13.20 -19.27 24.27
CA SER A 186 -14.21 -18.34 23.75
C SER A 186 -13.61 -17.04 23.18
N SER A 187 -12.40 -16.68 23.59
CA SER A 187 -11.62 -15.56 23.04
C SER A 187 -10.72 -15.95 21.86
N GLY A 188 -10.84 -17.17 21.35
CA GLY A 188 -10.02 -17.70 20.24
C GLY A 188 -8.63 -18.18 20.66
N ILE A 189 -8.38 -18.39 21.95
CA ILE A 189 -7.11 -18.90 22.47
C ILE A 189 -7.29 -20.39 22.81
N GLU A 190 -6.62 -21.25 22.05
CA GLU A 190 -6.67 -22.69 22.27
C GLU A 190 -5.44 -23.22 22.99
N GLN A 191 -5.66 -24.18 23.89
CA GLN A 191 -4.59 -24.98 24.47
C GLN A 191 -4.19 -26.10 23.50
N PHE A 192 -2.88 -26.31 23.30
CA PHE A 192 -2.38 -27.44 22.50
C PHE A 192 -1.27 -28.20 23.23
N ARG A 193 -1.12 -29.48 22.88
CA ARG A 193 -0.05 -30.36 23.39
C ARG A 193 0.63 -31.04 22.21
N PRO A 194 1.96 -30.88 22.05
CA PRO A 194 2.71 -31.61 21.03
C PRO A 194 2.57 -33.13 21.19
N GLU A 195 2.59 -33.85 20.07
CA GLU A 195 2.45 -35.30 20.07
C GLU A 195 3.67 -35.97 20.72
N LEU A 196 3.42 -36.92 21.61
CA LEU A 196 4.49 -37.68 22.27
C LEU A 196 5.20 -38.61 21.29
N ASN A 197 6.50 -38.77 21.44
CA ASN A 197 7.40 -39.50 20.55
C ASN A 197 7.49 -38.94 19.11
N SER A 198 6.99 -37.73 18.86
CA SER A 198 7.24 -37.00 17.63
C SER A 198 8.66 -36.40 17.61
N GLU A 199 9.16 -36.11 16.42
CA GLU A 199 10.47 -35.49 16.25
C GLU A 199 10.42 -34.01 16.67
N TYR A 200 11.34 -33.58 17.54
CA TYR A 200 11.38 -32.19 17.99
C TYR A 200 11.79 -31.21 16.87
N ARG A 201 12.62 -31.70 15.95
CA ARG A 201 13.15 -30.89 14.84
C ARG A 201 12.00 -30.41 13.95
N GLY A 202 11.92 -29.10 13.72
CA GLY A 202 10.82 -28.46 12.99
C GLY A 202 9.64 -28.03 13.87
N GLN A 203 9.61 -28.38 15.16
CA GLN A 203 8.60 -27.96 16.12
C GLN A 203 9.08 -26.85 17.06
N GLU A 204 10.23 -26.22 16.79
CA GLU A 204 10.87 -25.25 17.69
C GLU A 204 10.03 -23.99 17.92
N LYS A 205 9.13 -23.67 16.98
CA LYS A 205 8.15 -22.58 17.13
C LYS A 205 7.03 -22.91 18.11
N LEU A 206 6.66 -24.19 18.22
CA LEU A 206 5.52 -24.68 18.99
C LEU A 206 5.95 -25.25 20.35
N ALA A 207 7.18 -25.74 20.45
CA ALA A 207 7.70 -26.42 21.62
C ALA A 207 9.10 -25.91 22.03
N GLU A 208 9.24 -25.64 23.31
CA GLU A 208 10.49 -25.28 23.98
C GLU A 208 11.01 -26.49 24.78
N THR A 209 12.26 -26.88 24.57
CA THR A 209 12.90 -27.99 25.28
C THR A 209 13.43 -27.54 26.64
N ILE A 210 13.11 -28.28 27.70
CA ILE A 210 13.76 -28.11 29.00
C ILE A 210 15.16 -28.75 29.00
N LYS A 211 16.03 -28.32 29.93
CA LYS A 211 17.41 -28.83 30.05
C LYS A 211 17.47 -30.30 30.45
N GLU A 212 16.52 -30.74 31.27
CA GLU A 212 16.46 -32.10 31.77
C GLU A 212 16.09 -33.06 30.64
N ARG A 213 16.79 -34.19 30.50
CA ARG A 213 16.50 -35.23 29.49
C ARG A 213 15.88 -36.45 30.14
N GLN A 214 15.03 -37.14 29.40
CA GLN A 214 14.51 -38.44 29.81
C GLN A 214 15.37 -39.54 29.19
N PRO A 215 15.81 -40.56 29.96
CA PRO A 215 16.65 -41.62 29.41
C PRO A 215 15.94 -42.36 28.26
N ALA A 216 16.61 -42.42 27.12
CA ALA A 216 16.15 -43.16 25.95
C ALA A 216 16.30 -44.68 26.18
N LYS A 217 15.24 -45.45 25.89
CA LYS A 217 15.31 -46.93 25.90
C LYS A 217 15.80 -47.49 24.56
N LYS A 218 15.58 -46.74 23.48
CA LYS A 218 15.99 -47.08 22.10
C LYS A 218 16.73 -45.90 21.47
N PRO A 219 17.75 -46.14 20.62
CA PRO A 219 18.52 -45.07 19.98
C PRO A 219 17.66 -44.18 19.07
N GLU A 220 16.58 -44.72 18.50
CA GLU A 220 15.61 -43.98 17.67
C GLU A 220 14.78 -42.94 18.45
N GLN A 221 14.77 -43.04 19.78
CA GLN A 221 14.03 -42.11 20.63
C GLN A 221 14.79 -40.80 20.85
N THR A 222 16.11 -40.81 20.73
CA THR A 222 16.95 -39.64 20.97
C THR A 222 16.51 -38.46 20.14
N GLY A 223 16.26 -37.31 20.78
CA GLY A 223 15.78 -36.10 20.11
C GLY A 223 14.27 -36.04 19.86
N ARG A 224 13.50 -37.06 20.23
CA ARG A 224 12.03 -37.05 20.20
C ARG A 224 11.43 -36.53 21.51
N ILE A 225 10.19 -36.05 21.42
CA ILE A 225 9.42 -35.55 22.57
C ILE A 225 9.08 -36.71 23.51
N ALA A 226 9.64 -36.71 24.71
CA ALA A 226 9.38 -37.75 25.71
C ALA A 226 8.14 -37.44 26.55
N ARG A 227 7.97 -36.18 26.94
CA ARG A 227 6.85 -35.72 27.77
C ARG A 227 6.57 -34.24 27.55
N VAL A 228 5.30 -33.86 27.61
CA VAL A 228 4.88 -32.46 27.73
C VAL A 228 4.84 -32.09 29.22
N ILE A 229 5.63 -31.10 29.60
CA ILE A 229 5.73 -30.57 30.97
C ILE A 229 4.69 -29.49 31.20
N ARG A 230 4.52 -28.59 30.22
CA ARG A 230 3.45 -27.59 30.21
C ARG A 230 2.82 -27.48 28.82
N PRO A 231 1.50 -27.32 28.73
CA PRO A 231 0.84 -27.14 27.45
C PRO A 231 1.20 -25.78 26.82
N GLY A 232 1.11 -25.72 25.49
CA GLY A 232 1.23 -24.49 24.72
C GLY A 232 -0.13 -23.82 24.53
N TYR A 233 -0.11 -22.56 24.11
CA TYR A 233 -1.31 -21.78 23.79
C TYR A 233 -1.13 -21.07 22.45
N ARG A 234 -2.17 -21.09 21.62
CA ARG A 234 -2.21 -20.44 20.30
C ARG A 234 -3.49 -19.63 20.17
N TYR A 235 -3.40 -18.51 19.47
CA TYR A 235 -4.53 -17.67 19.07
C TYR A 235 -4.95 -18.06 17.65
N MET A 236 -6.19 -18.47 17.48
CA MET A 236 -6.78 -18.83 16.20
C MET A 236 -7.27 -17.56 15.51
N ILE A 237 -6.73 -17.28 14.33
CA ILE A 237 -7.21 -16.19 13.46
C ILE A 237 -8.36 -16.73 12.60
N ASP A 238 -8.16 -17.93 12.07
CA ASP A 238 -9.13 -18.75 11.36
C ASP A 238 -8.76 -20.24 11.57
N ASP A 239 -9.47 -21.15 10.91
CA ASP A 239 -9.28 -22.61 11.09
C ASP A 239 -7.87 -23.10 10.69
N GLU A 240 -7.15 -22.37 9.83
CA GLU A 240 -5.83 -22.77 9.31
C GLU A 240 -4.69 -21.89 9.85
N ASN A 241 -4.98 -20.64 10.19
CA ASN A 241 -4.01 -19.64 10.61
C ASN A 241 -4.08 -19.37 12.11
N TYR A 242 -2.92 -19.51 12.76
CA TYR A 242 -2.79 -19.25 14.18
C TYR A 242 -1.50 -18.52 14.51
N LYS A 243 -1.51 -17.79 15.63
CA LYS A 243 -0.33 -17.16 16.23
C LYS A 243 -0.02 -17.83 17.57
N VAL A 244 1.24 -18.20 17.79
CA VAL A 244 1.66 -18.82 19.05
C VAL A 244 1.73 -17.75 20.14
N VAL A 245 0.95 -17.92 21.21
CA VAL A 245 0.99 -17.07 22.40
C VAL A 245 2.12 -17.54 23.31
N ARG A 246 2.15 -18.84 23.59
CA ARG A 246 3.15 -19.52 24.42
C ARG A 246 3.47 -20.90 23.83
N ALA A 247 4.75 -21.19 23.62
CA ALA A 247 5.19 -22.53 23.23
C ALA A 247 4.96 -23.54 24.38
N ALA A 248 4.67 -24.79 24.04
CA ALA A 248 4.60 -25.88 24.99
C ALA A 248 6.00 -26.18 25.54
N GLN A 249 6.12 -26.53 26.82
CA GLN A 249 7.39 -26.95 27.38
C GLN A 249 7.48 -28.48 27.35
N VAL A 250 8.52 -29.00 26.73
CA VAL A 250 8.70 -30.43 26.50
C VAL A 250 10.03 -30.94 27.03
N LYS A 251 10.01 -32.19 27.50
CA LYS A 251 11.19 -32.96 27.85
C LYS A 251 11.50 -33.89 26.69
N LEU A 252 12.75 -33.90 26.25
CA LEU A 252 13.20 -34.74 25.15
C LEU A 252 13.91 -35.99 25.67
N PHE A 253 13.89 -37.05 24.87
CA PHE A 253 14.77 -38.19 25.10
C PHE A 253 16.23 -37.81 24.81
N GLY A 254 17.15 -38.26 25.66
CA GLY A 254 18.58 -38.03 25.53
C GLY A 254 19.41 -38.96 26.39
#